data_AF-A0AA92PHQ5-F1
#
_entry.id   AF-A0AA92PHQ5-F1
#
_cell.length_a   1.000
_cell.length_b   1.000
_cell.length_c   1.000
_cell.angle_alpha   90.00
_cell.angle_beta   90.00
_cell.angle_gamma   90.00
#
_symmetry.space_group_name_H-M   'P 1'
#
loop_
_entity.id
_entity.type
_entity.pdbx_description
1 polymer ?
#
loop_
_entity_poly.entity_id
_entity_poly.type
_entity_poly.pdbx_seq_one_letter_code
_entity_poly.pdbx_strand_id
1 'polypeptide(L)'
;MIIIFIICIFYFLEVPKLIASGSDDRTIKLWDLHTLKLLDTIPAHSGFVSKVAFSPDMQTLVSSGGGDDNTIRLIDLQTKKTRHILKGHKTGVDAIAITPDSKKLVSGSFGQLVSRNRAISTLKLWNLQTGKLLHDFTDNFNSVESLVISPNGKILICGNYDGSIKLWSLETLKPLHTFQDGSSSVLGLALSRDGKTLVSSNEDSTVHIWQIK
;
A
#
# COMPACT_ATOMS: atom_id res chain seq x y z
N MET A 1 -18.68 -11.26 4.20
CA MET A 1 -18.10 -10.29 5.13
C MET A 1 -17.44 -9.24 4.26
N ILE A 2 -18.03 -8.05 4.14
CA ILE A 2 -17.48 -7.00 3.27
C ILE A 2 -16.31 -6.39 4.06
N ILE A 3 -15.09 -6.84 3.78
CA ILE A 3 -13.90 -6.19 4.34
C ILE A 3 -13.66 -4.95 3.48
N ILE A 4 -14.18 -3.81 3.93
CA ILE A 4 -13.91 -2.52 3.32
C ILE A 4 -12.55 -2.04 3.86
N PHE A 5 -11.48 -2.17 3.09
CA PHE A 5 -10.26 -1.42 3.35
C PHE A 5 -10.44 0.02 2.83
N ILE A 6 -11.08 0.90 3.62
CA ILE A 6 -11.02 2.37 3.42
C ILE A 6 -9.77 2.85 4.12
N ILE A 7 -8.71 3.22 3.39
CA ILE A 7 -7.75 4.22 3.88
C ILE A 7 -7.19 5.01 2.70
N CYS A 8 -7.89 6.08 2.28
CA CYS A 8 -7.21 7.30 1.83
C CYS A 8 -8.20 8.48 1.82
N ILE A 9 -8.02 9.40 2.78
CA ILE A 9 -8.71 10.69 2.83
C ILE A 9 -7.65 11.76 2.51
N PHE A 10 -7.75 12.42 1.35
CA PHE A 10 -6.97 13.61 1.06
C PHE A 10 -7.82 14.88 1.23
N TYR A 11 -7.22 15.93 1.78
CA TYR A 11 -7.84 17.24 1.97
C TYR A 11 -7.30 18.20 0.92
N PHE A 12 -8.15 18.66 0.00
CA PHE A 12 -7.91 19.88 -0.79
C PHE A 12 -9.16 20.75 -0.75
N LEU A 13 -8.95 22.06 -0.62
CA LEU A 13 -10.00 23.06 -0.37
C LEU A 13 -10.88 23.37 -1.59
N GLU A 14 -10.55 22.88 -2.80
CA GLU A 14 -11.27 23.28 -4.03
C GLU A 14 -11.62 22.13 -5.01
N VAL A 15 -11.51 20.87 -4.61
CA VAL A 15 -11.99 19.71 -5.40
C VAL A 15 -13.02 18.97 -4.54
N PRO A 16 -14.14 18.44 -5.07
CA PRO A 16 -15.00 17.53 -4.30
C PRO A 16 -14.12 16.47 -3.65
N LYS A 17 -14.21 16.37 -2.33
CA LYS A 17 -13.33 15.52 -1.55
C LYS A 17 -13.70 14.06 -1.83
N LEU A 18 -12.87 13.36 -2.59
CA LEU A 18 -13.12 12.00 -3.04
C LEU A 18 -12.68 10.97 -2.00
N ILE A 19 -13.45 9.90 -1.87
CA ILE A 19 -13.05 8.66 -1.19
C ILE A 19 -13.02 7.54 -2.23
N ALA A 20 -12.02 6.66 -2.16
CA ALA A 20 -12.01 5.39 -2.86
C ALA A 20 -12.11 4.24 -1.86
N SER A 21 -12.82 3.18 -2.25
CA SER A 21 -12.88 1.92 -1.49
C SER A 21 -12.74 0.73 -2.43
N GLY A 22 -11.86 -0.21 -2.07
CA GLY A 22 -11.79 -1.54 -2.69
C GLY A 22 -12.77 -2.52 -2.04
N SER A 23 -13.15 -3.57 -2.77
CA SER A 23 -14.14 -4.56 -2.34
C SER A 23 -13.84 -5.96 -2.88
N ASP A 24 -14.40 -6.97 -2.22
CA ASP A 24 -14.41 -8.37 -2.67
C ASP A 24 -15.21 -8.58 -3.96
N ASP A 25 -16.09 -7.63 -4.30
CA ASP A 25 -16.80 -7.60 -5.58
C ASP A 25 -15.90 -7.24 -6.78
N ARG A 26 -14.60 -7.08 -6.54
CA ARG A 26 -13.54 -6.84 -7.54
C ARG A 26 -13.58 -5.45 -8.17
N THR A 27 -14.38 -4.54 -7.58
CA THR A 27 -14.52 -3.16 -8.03
C THR A 27 -13.91 -2.17 -7.05
N ILE A 28 -13.66 -0.97 -7.56
CA ILE A 28 -13.37 0.21 -6.74
C ILE A 28 -14.59 1.13 -6.80
N LYS A 29 -15.05 1.61 -5.66
CA LYS A 29 -16.11 2.61 -5.57
C LYS A 29 -15.53 3.97 -5.25
N LEU A 30 -15.99 4.99 -5.96
CA LEU A 30 -15.65 6.39 -5.70
C LEU A 30 -16.84 7.10 -5.09
N TRP A 31 -16.60 7.84 -4.02
CA TRP A 31 -17.63 8.53 -3.26
C TRP A 31 -17.29 10.01 -3.12
N ASP A 32 -18.32 10.84 -3.14
CA ASP A 32 -18.21 12.24 -2.74
C ASP A 32 -18.32 12.30 -1.21
N LEU A 33 -17.29 12.82 -0.52
CA LEU A 33 -17.30 12.88 0.94
C LEU A 33 -18.31 13.91 1.48
N HIS A 34 -18.64 14.95 0.72
CA HIS A 34 -19.54 15.99 1.21
C HIS A 34 -20.99 15.53 1.20
N THR A 35 -21.40 14.88 0.10
CA THR A 35 -22.76 14.40 -0.12
C THR A 35 -22.94 12.94 0.28
N LEU A 36 -21.84 12.21 0.54
CA LEU A 36 -21.81 10.77 0.83
C LEU A 36 -22.46 9.92 -0.27
N LYS A 37 -22.46 10.42 -1.51
CA LYS A 37 -23.04 9.73 -2.66
C LYS A 37 -21.97 8.94 -3.43
N LEU A 38 -22.36 7.78 -3.92
CA LEU A 38 -21.58 7.00 -4.87
C LEU A 38 -21.49 7.78 -6.19
N LEU A 39 -20.28 8.11 -6.61
CA LEU A 39 -20.00 8.81 -7.86
C LEU A 39 -19.71 7.84 -9.00
N ASP A 40 -18.98 6.75 -8.73
CA ASP A 40 -18.61 5.78 -9.75
C ASP A 40 -18.30 4.40 -9.15
N THR A 41 -18.38 3.37 -9.98
CA THR A 41 -17.90 2.01 -9.72
C THR A 41 -17.02 1.56 -10.88
N ILE A 42 -15.73 1.38 -10.60
CA ILE A 42 -14.71 1.03 -11.57
C ILE A 42 -14.40 -0.48 -11.46
N PRO A 43 -14.67 -1.30 -12.49
CA PRO A 43 -14.21 -2.67 -12.54
C PRO A 43 -12.68 -2.70 -12.52
N ALA A 44 -12.10 -3.29 -11.48
CA ALA A 44 -10.68 -3.14 -11.22
C ALA A 44 -9.92 -4.45 -11.37
N HIS A 45 -10.26 -5.53 -10.68
CA HIS A 45 -9.42 -6.74 -10.64
C HIS A 45 -10.18 -8.01 -11.03
N SER A 46 -9.49 -9.12 -11.29
CA SER A 46 -10.13 -10.44 -11.43
C SER A 46 -10.33 -11.15 -10.09
N GLY A 47 -9.62 -10.69 -9.05
CA GLY A 47 -9.81 -11.01 -7.62
C GLY A 47 -10.31 -9.81 -6.83
N PHE A 48 -10.35 -9.94 -5.50
CA PHE A 48 -10.76 -8.84 -4.62
C PHE A 48 -9.76 -7.67 -4.66
N VAL A 49 -10.24 -6.46 -4.40
CA VAL A 49 -9.39 -5.27 -4.32
C VAL A 49 -8.91 -5.09 -2.88
N SER A 50 -7.64 -5.39 -2.62
CA SER A 50 -7.06 -5.43 -1.26
C SER A 50 -6.74 -4.04 -0.70
N LYS A 51 -6.22 -3.13 -1.54
CA LYS A 51 -5.90 -1.75 -1.16
C LYS A 51 -6.16 -0.80 -2.33
N VAL A 52 -6.44 0.46 -1.98
CA VAL A 52 -6.58 1.58 -2.92
C VAL A 52 -5.84 2.80 -2.38
N ALA A 53 -5.23 3.60 -3.25
CA ALA A 53 -4.53 4.83 -2.87
C ALA A 53 -4.59 5.87 -4.00
N PHE A 54 -4.89 7.12 -3.66
CA PHE A 54 -4.73 8.24 -4.59
C PHE A 54 -3.27 8.72 -4.58
N SER A 55 -2.72 9.06 -5.74
CA SER A 55 -1.47 9.80 -5.81
C SER A 55 -1.64 11.20 -5.21
N PRO A 56 -0.61 11.76 -4.54
CA PRO A 56 -0.68 13.11 -3.98
C PRO A 56 -1.06 14.22 -4.97
N ASP A 57 -0.70 14.07 -6.25
CA ASP A 57 -1.08 14.99 -7.34
C ASP A 57 -2.52 14.81 -7.85
N MET A 58 -3.27 13.84 -7.31
CA MET A 58 -4.65 13.50 -7.68
C MET A 58 -4.85 13.19 -9.18
N GLN A 59 -3.81 12.69 -9.86
CA GLN A 59 -3.92 12.23 -11.25
C GLN A 59 -4.11 10.72 -11.37
N THR A 60 -3.66 9.96 -10.38
CA THR A 60 -3.60 8.50 -10.42
C THR A 60 -4.29 7.88 -9.22
N LEU A 61 -5.17 6.92 -9.47
CA LEU A 61 -5.65 5.98 -8.46
C LEU A 61 -4.92 4.66 -8.63
N VAL A 62 -4.35 4.15 -7.56
CA VAL A 62 -3.68 2.85 -7.52
C VAL A 62 -4.60 1.87 -6.82
N SER A 63 -4.72 0.67 -7.37
CA SER A 63 -5.40 -0.45 -6.71
C SER A 63 -4.56 -1.71 -6.79
N SER A 64 -4.60 -2.51 -5.72
CA SER A 64 -3.95 -3.82 -5.67
C SER A 64 -4.98 -4.94 -5.66
N GLY A 65 -4.67 -6.01 -6.39
CA GLY A 65 -5.46 -7.22 -6.44
C GLY A 65 -4.94 -8.27 -5.46
N GLY A 66 -5.82 -8.74 -4.59
CA GLY A 66 -5.55 -9.88 -3.71
C GLY A 66 -5.91 -11.22 -4.35
N GLY A 67 -5.69 -12.29 -3.59
CA GLY A 67 -5.95 -13.67 -4.03
C GLY A 67 -5.04 -14.06 -5.20
N ASP A 68 -5.64 -14.50 -6.31
CA ASP A 68 -4.91 -14.94 -7.51
C ASP A 68 -4.70 -13.83 -8.57
N ASP A 69 -5.22 -12.61 -8.34
CA ASP A 69 -5.05 -11.51 -9.30
C ASP A 69 -3.58 -11.06 -9.37
N ASN A 70 -2.93 -10.90 -8.21
CA ASN A 70 -1.49 -10.63 -8.07
C ASN A 70 -0.99 -9.38 -8.82
N THR A 71 -1.89 -8.50 -9.27
CA THR A 71 -1.55 -7.30 -10.04
C THR A 71 -1.82 -6.02 -9.27
N ILE A 72 -1.19 -4.96 -9.73
CA ILE A 72 -1.54 -3.59 -9.33
C ILE A 72 -2.00 -2.86 -10.58
N ARG A 73 -3.02 -2.01 -10.45
CA ARG A 73 -3.50 -1.17 -11.55
C ARG A 73 -3.28 0.29 -11.26
N LEU A 74 -2.75 0.99 -12.26
CA LEU A 74 -2.62 2.44 -12.26
C LEU A 74 -3.75 2.99 -13.11
N ILE A 75 -4.71 3.63 -12.47
CA ILE A 75 -5.94 4.14 -13.06
C ILE A 75 -5.82 5.66 -13.17
N ASP A 76 -6.08 6.18 -14.35
CA ASP A 76 -6.17 7.61 -14.57
C ASP A 76 -7.46 8.14 -13.95
N LEU A 77 -7.38 9.12 -13.05
CA LEU A 77 -8.55 9.59 -12.31
C LEU A 77 -9.56 10.36 -13.17
N GLN A 78 -9.08 11.06 -14.19
CA GLN A 78 -9.93 11.87 -15.05
C GLN A 78 -10.75 10.98 -15.99
N THR A 79 -10.10 10.01 -16.62
CA THR A 79 -10.73 9.11 -17.60
C THR A 79 -11.29 7.84 -16.97
N LYS A 80 -10.89 7.52 -15.74
CA LYS A 80 -11.24 6.31 -14.98
C LYS A 80 -10.82 5.02 -15.68
N LYS A 81 -9.83 5.11 -16.58
CA LYS A 81 -9.28 3.98 -17.34
C LYS A 81 -7.98 3.50 -16.73
N THR A 82 -7.76 2.19 -16.75
CA THR A 82 -6.47 1.60 -16.38
C THR A 82 -5.43 1.98 -17.43
N ARG A 83 -4.39 2.74 -17.02
CA ARG A 83 -3.22 3.06 -17.86
C ARG A 83 -2.21 1.91 -17.89
N HIS A 84 -1.97 1.30 -16.73
CA HIS A 84 -1.01 0.23 -16.58
C HIS A 84 -1.52 -0.89 -15.66
N ILE A 85 -1.15 -2.12 -15.99
CA ILE A 85 -1.31 -3.30 -15.14
C ILE A 85 0.11 -3.78 -14.79
N LEU A 86 0.50 -3.62 -13.53
CA LEU A 86 1.81 -4.01 -13.03
C LEU A 86 1.76 -5.48 -12.63
N LYS A 87 2.58 -6.28 -13.31
CA LYS A 87 2.73 -7.73 -13.06
C LYS A 87 4.13 -7.99 -12.52
N GLY A 88 4.24 -8.90 -11.56
CA GLY A 88 5.54 -9.32 -11.03
C GLY A 88 5.48 -9.98 -9.65
N HIS A 89 4.49 -9.64 -8.83
CA HIS A 89 4.19 -10.38 -7.62
C HIS A 89 3.67 -11.79 -7.97
N LYS A 90 3.97 -12.76 -7.10
CA LYS A 90 3.56 -14.17 -7.27
C LYS A 90 2.29 -14.52 -6.50
N THR A 91 1.87 -13.61 -5.63
CA THR A 91 0.79 -13.74 -4.66
C THR A 91 0.07 -12.41 -4.55
N GLY A 92 -1.09 -12.41 -3.88
CA GLY A 92 -1.91 -11.23 -3.66
C GLY A 92 -1.09 -10.06 -3.12
N VAL A 93 -1.37 -8.87 -3.62
CA VAL A 93 -0.66 -7.66 -3.19
C VAL A 93 -1.47 -7.00 -2.09
N ASP A 94 -0.99 -7.01 -0.84
CA ASP A 94 -1.78 -6.57 0.32
C ASP A 94 -1.36 -5.22 0.91
N ALA A 95 -0.24 -4.67 0.43
CA ALA A 95 0.22 -3.34 0.82
C ALA A 95 0.67 -2.52 -0.39
N ILE A 96 0.33 -1.23 -0.39
CA ILE A 96 0.77 -0.24 -1.38
C ILE A 96 1.08 1.09 -0.69
N ALA A 97 2.07 1.82 -1.18
CA ALA A 97 2.39 3.18 -0.74
C ALA A 97 2.97 4.03 -1.89
N ILE A 98 2.45 5.23 -2.09
CA ILE A 98 2.90 6.15 -3.15
C ILE A 98 3.86 7.18 -2.55
N THR A 99 4.95 7.49 -3.27
CA THR A 99 5.87 8.53 -2.81
C THR A 99 5.20 9.91 -2.81
N PRO A 100 5.58 10.82 -1.88
CA PRO A 100 4.99 12.16 -1.79
C PRO A 100 5.07 12.99 -3.09
N ASP A 101 6.06 12.73 -3.93
CA ASP A 101 6.25 13.38 -5.23
C ASP A 101 5.38 12.79 -6.36
N SER A 102 4.54 11.79 -6.07
CA SER A 102 3.67 11.07 -7.03
C SER A 102 4.43 10.32 -8.14
N LYS A 103 5.74 10.10 -8.03
CA LYS A 103 6.54 9.48 -9.10
C LYS A 103 6.71 7.98 -8.97
N LYS A 104 6.67 7.45 -7.75
CA LYS A 104 6.96 6.04 -7.47
C LYS A 104 5.87 5.42 -6.61
N LEU A 105 5.75 4.11 -6.74
CA LEU A 105 4.90 3.26 -5.94
C LEU A 105 5.74 2.15 -5.33
N VAL A 106 5.54 1.87 -4.05
CA VAL A 106 6.01 0.65 -3.41
C VAL A 106 4.82 -0.28 -3.20
N SER A 107 5.01 -1.57 -3.42
CA SER A 107 4.02 -2.59 -3.15
C SER A 107 4.62 -3.83 -2.48
N GLY A 108 3.87 -4.41 -1.57
CA GLY A 108 4.22 -5.62 -0.84
C GLY A 108 3.19 -6.72 -1.11
N SER A 109 3.67 -7.94 -1.35
CA SER A 109 2.79 -9.10 -1.49
C SER A 109 2.66 -9.90 -0.20
N PHE A 110 1.51 -10.54 -0.06
CA PHE A 110 1.28 -11.56 0.94
C PHE A 110 2.27 -12.71 0.76
N GLY A 111 2.83 -13.20 1.86
CA GLY A 111 3.67 -14.39 1.81
C GLY A 111 2.79 -15.64 1.68
N GLN A 112 2.77 -16.32 0.53
CA GLN A 112 2.12 -17.64 0.45
C GLN A 112 2.98 -18.65 1.22
N LEU A 113 2.40 -19.32 2.21
CA LEU A 113 3.05 -20.42 2.95
C LEU A 113 3.23 -21.62 2.00
N VAL A 114 4.34 -21.68 1.28
CA VAL A 114 4.64 -22.81 0.36
C VAL A 114 5.20 -24.02 1.14
N SER A 115 5.64 -23.81 2.39
CA SER A 115 6.11 -24.82 3.34
C SER A 115 6.09 -24.23 4.75
N ARG A 116 6.17 -25.09 5.78
CA ARG A 116 6.07 -24.74 7.22
C ARG A 116 6.97 -23.58 7.69
N ASN A 117 7.93 -23.09 6.89
CA ASN A 117 8.84 -21.99 7.24
C ASN A 117 9.31 -21.12 6.05
N ARG A 118 8.60 -21.03 4.92
CA ARG A 118 8.99 -20.05 3.90
C ARG A 118 7.83 -19.51 3.10
N ALA A 119 7.42 -18.31 3.48
CA ALA A 119 6.63 -17.44 2.64
C ALA A 119 7.60 -16.66 1.73
N ILE A 120 7.34 -16.59 0.43
CA ILE A 120 8.07 -15.69 -0.47
C ILE A 120 7.16 -14.48 -0.68
N SER A 121 7.19 -13.53 0.26
CA SER A 121 6.66 -12.20 0.00
C SER A 121 7.69 -11.40 -0.79
N THR A 122 7.19 -10.45 -1.57
CA THR A 122 8.02 -9.61 -2.42
C THR A 122 7.65 -8.18 -2.19
N LEU A 123 8.66 -7.32 -2.10
CA LEU A 123 8.52 -5.88 -1.99
C LEU A 123 9.10 -5.27 -3.26
N LYS A 124 8.32 -4.45 -3.97
CA LYS A 124 8.67 -3.95 -5.30
C LYS A 124 8.49 -2.44 -5.38
N LEU A 125 9.40 -1.79 -6.09
CA LEU A 125 9.34 -0.36 -6.40
C LEU A 125 9.03 -0.19 -7.89
N TRP A 126 8.04 0.64 -8.19
CA TRP A 126 7.56 0.90 -9.55
C TRP A 126 7.62 2.37 -9.88
N ASN A 127 7.76 2.67 -11.16
CA ASN A 127 7.57 4.01 -11.69
C ASN A 127 6.08 4.22 -11.99
N LEU A 128 5.46 5.24 -11.38
CA LEU A 128 4.02 5.48 -11.47
C LEU A 128 3.58 5.98 -12.86
N GLN A 129 4.48 6.67 -13.57
CA GLN A 129 4.19 7.21 -14.90
C GLN A 129 4.25 6.15 -16.00
N THR A 130 5.18 5.20 -15.89
CA THR A 130 5.46 4.23 -16.96
C THR A 130 4.99 2.82 -16.64
N GLY A 131 4.65 2.55 -15.38
CA GLY A 131 4.33 1.21 -14.89
C GLY A 131 5.52 0.23 -14.90
N LYS A 132 6.75 0.71 -15.07
CA LYS A 132 7.93 -0.17 -15.07
C LYS A 132 8.40 -0.48 -13.66
N LEU A 133 8.82 -1.73 -13.45
CA LEU A 133 9.53 -2.14 -12.24
C LEU A 133 10.89 -1.42 -12.21
N LEU A 134 11.15 -0.71 -11.12
CA LEU A 134 12.42 -0.02 -10.86
C LEU A 134 13.35 -0.85 -9.98
N HIS A 135 12.79 -1.53 -8.98
CA HIS A 135 13.57 -2.33 -8.05
C HIS A 135 12.73 -3.47 -7.45
N ASP A 136 13.39 -4.60 -7.21
CA ASP A 136 12.88 -5.72 -6.44
C ASP A 136 13.70 -5.77 -5.15
N PHE A 137 13.10 -5.44 -4.02
CA PHE A 137 13.82 -5.50 -2.76
C PHE A 137 14.02 -6.99 -2.46
N THR A 138 15.26 -7.46 -2.53
CA THR A 138 15.62 -8.83 -2.21
C THR A 138 16.01 -8.91 -0.74
N ASP A 139 15.05 -9.23 0.11
CA ASP A 139 15.24 -9.64 1.51
C ASP A 139 14.33 -10.85 1.76
N ASN A 140 14.63 -11.67 2.77
CA ASN A 140 13.69 -12.70 3.21
C ASN A 140 12.56 -12.00 3.98
N PHE A 141 11.63 -11.41 3.24
CA PHE A 141 10.43 -10.83 3.82
C PHE A 141 9.54 -11.95 4.36
N ASN A 142 9.03 -11.76 5.57
CA ASN A 142 7.76 -12.38 5.95
C ASN A 142 6.62 -11.60 5.27
N SER A 143 5.39 -12.11 5.31
CA SER A 143 4.25 -11.45 4.65
C SER A 143 4.22 -9.95 4.95
N VAL A 144 4.16 -9.12 3.90
CA VAL A 144 4.16 -7.66 4.02
C VAL A 144 2.72 -7.19 4.19
N GLU A 145 2.40 -6.70 5.38
CA GLU A 145 1.02 -6.38 5.78
C GLU A 145 0.72 -4.89 5.67
N SER A 146 1.74 -4.06 5.92
CA SER A 146 1.59 -2.61 5.92
C SER A 146 2.83 -1.91 5.39
N LEU A 147 2.61 -0.79 4.69
CA LEU A 147 3.67 0.04 4.11
C LEU A 147 3.37 1.51 4.35
N VAL A 148 4.39 2.27 4.74
CA VAL A 148 4.34 3.73 4.78
C VAL A 148 5.65 4.30 4.27
N ILE A 149 5.55 5.43 3.55
CA ILE A 149 6.70 6.20 3.10
C ILE A 149 6.77 7.47 3.94
N SER A 150 7.96 7.78 4.43
CA SER A 150 8.22 9.02 5.15
C SER A 150 7.78 10.27 4.36
N PRO A 151 7.32 11.35 5.03
CA PRO A 151 6.85 12.55 4.35
C PRO A 151 7.87 13.22 3.42
N ASN A 152 9.16 13.02 3.66
CA ASN A 152 10.24 13.51 2.78
C ASN A 152 10.54 12.58 1.59
N GLY A 153 9.86 11.44 1.49
CA GLY A 153 10.00 10.45 0.41
C GLY A 153 11.27 9.60 0.46
N LYS A 154 12.07 9.67 1.54
CA LYS A 154 13.41 9.05 1.58
C LYS A 154 13.45 7.68 2.25
N ILE A 155 12.55 7.43 3.20
CA ILE A 155 12.50 6.19 3.98
C ILE A 155 11.20 5.46 3.66
N LEU A 156 11.32 4.18 3.36
CA LEU A 156 10.24 3.21 3.32
C LEU A 156 10.23 2.41 4.63
N ILE A 157 9.04 2.24 5.22
CA ILE A 157 8.83 1.45 6.42
C ILE A 157 7.80 0.36 6.11
N CYS A 158 8.13 -0.87 6.48
CA CYS A 158 7.35 -2.07 6.22
C CYS A 158 7.06 -2.80 7.52
N GLY A 159 5.78 -3.09 7.78
CA GLY A 159 5.33 -3.93 8.88
C GLY A 159 5.04 -5.33 8.35
N ASN A 160 5.56 -6.35 9.04
CA ASN A 160 5.49 -7.74 8.60
C ASN A 160 4.64 -8.59 9.55
N TYR A 161 4.21 -9.75 9.07
CA TYR A 161 3.43 -10.73 9.81
C TYR A 161 4.11 -11.26 11.09
N ASP A 162 5.45 -11.25 11.15
CA ASP A 162 6.22 -11.74 12.29
C ASP A 162 6.46 -10.70 13.39
N GLY A 163 5.83 -9.52 13.31
CA GLY A 163 6.06 -8.41 14.24
C GLY A 163 7.27 -7.54 13.91
N SER A 164 8.04 -7.90 12.88
CA SER A 164 9.19 -7.08 12.49
C SER A 164 8.76 -5.84 11.70
N ILE A 165 9.37 -4.70 12.05
CA ILE A 165 9.33 -3.49 11.25
C ILE A 165 10.70 -3.30 10.61
N LYS A 166 10.72 -3.20 9.28
CA LYS A 166 11.94 -3.06 8.48
C LYS A 166 11.93 -1.74 7.71
N LEU A 167 13.10 -1.09 7.62
CA LEU A 167 13.28 0.23 7.03
C LEU A 167 14.29 0.16 5.87
N TRP A 168 14.00 0.88 4.79
CA TRP A 168 14.91 1.06 3.64
C TRP A 168 15.04 2.52 3.24
N SER A 169 16.20 2.85 2.69
CA SER A 169 16.42 4.10 1.96
C SER A 169 15.86 3.95 0.54
N LEU A 170 14.97 4.84 0.12
CA LEU A 170 14.45 4.90 -1.26
C LEU A 170 15.40 5.59 -2.24
N GLU A 171 16.46 6.22 -1.74
CA GLU A 171 17.51 6.83 -2.54
C GLU A 171 18.58 5.80 -2.90
N THR A 172 19.08 5.07 -1.90
CA THR A 172 20.14 4.07 -2.10
C THR A 172 19.61 2.65 -2.31
N LEU A 173 18.32 2.41 -2.03
CA LEU A 173 17.65 1.11 -2.08
C LEU A 173 18.29 0.06 -1.14
N LYS A 174 18.93 0.53 -0.07
CA LYS A 174 19.58 -0.32 0.94
C LYS A 174 18.76 -0.41 2.23
N PRO A 175 18.81 -1.55 2.95
CA PRO A 175 18.22 -1.66 4.27
C PRO A 175 18.92 -0.71 5.23
N LEU A 176 18.14 -0.07 6.09
CA LEU A 176 18.61 0.87 7.11
C LEU A 176 18.54 0.26 8.51
N HIS A 177 17.39 -0.32 8.85
CA HIS A 177 17.16 -0.85 10.19
C HIS A 177 16.07 -1.94 10.18
N THR A 178 16.09 -2.79 11.20
CA THR A 178 15.04 -3.75 11.48
C THR A 178 14.88 -3.83 13.00
N PHE A 179 13.66 -3.72 13.47
CA PHE A 179 13.33 -3.86 14.89
C PHE A 179 12.03 -4.63 15.07
N GLN A 180 11.79 -5.12 16.28
CA GLN A 180 10.58 -5.86 16.63
C GLN A 180 9.59 -4.91 17.31
N ASP A 181 8.40 -4.84 16.73
CA ASP A 181 7.25 -4.12 17.31
C ASP A 181 6.48 -4.99 18.31
N GLY A 182 6.69 -6.31 18.24
CA GLY A 182 6.02 -7.31 19.08
C GLY A 182 6.28 -8.71 18.54
N SER A 183 5.45 -9.67 18.92
CA SER A 183 5.47 -11.04 18.39
C SER A 183 4.28 -11.35 17.47
N SER A 184 3.48 -10.35 17.12
CA SER A 184 2.25 -10.49 16.35
C SER A 184 2.31 -9.63 15.08
N SER A 185 1.42 -9.90 14.13
CA SER A 185 1.41 -9.27 12.82
C SER A 185 1.21 -7.74 12.89
N VAL A 186 2.05 -6.97 12.18
CA VAL A 186 1.95 -5.50 12.10
C VAL A 186 0.96 -5.09 11.01
N LEU A 187 -0.32 -5.06 11.37
CA LEU A 187 -1.45 -4.84 10.44
C LEU A 187 -1.54 -3.41 9.89
N GLY A 188 -0.95 -2.44 10.57
CA GLY A 188 -1.05 -1.04 10.18
C GLY A 188 0.14 -0.22 10.62
N LEU A 189 0.53 0.74 9.78
CA LEU A 189 1.58 1.71 10.06
C LEU A 189 1.10 3.11 9.67
N ALA A 190 1.43 4.09 10.51
CA ALA A 190 1.18 5.50 10.23
C ALA A 190 2.36 6.36 10.69
N LEU A 191 2.76 7.33 9.87
CA LEU A 191 3.77 8.33 10.23
C LEU A 191 3.13 9.68 10.48
N SER A 192 3.63 10.38 11.50
CA SER A 192 3.34 11.79 11.69
C SER A 192 3.82 12.62 10.51
N ARG A 193 3.21 13.79 10.29
CA ARG A 193 3.51 14.69 9.17
C ARG A 193 4.96 15.18 9.16
N ASP A 194 5.58 15.29 10.33
CA ASP A 194 6.99 15.66 10.48
C ASP A 194 7.94 14.44 10.35
N GLY A 195 7.40 13.23 10.22
CA GLY A 195 8.14 11.98 10.08
C GLY A 195 8.81 11.48 11.36
N LYS A 196 8.58 12.13 12.51
CA LYS A 196 9.28 11.83 13.76
C LYS A 196 8.59 10.77 14.61
N THR A 197 7.29 10.56 14.42
CA THR A 197 6.51 9.59 15.18
C THR A 197 5.96 8.54 14.23
N LEU A 198 6.28 7.27 14.49
CA LEU A 198 5.67 6.12 13.84
C LEU A 198 4.71 5.46 14.81
N VAL A 199 3.52 5.14 14.34
CA VAL A 199 2.53 4.35 15.07
C VAL A 199 2.35 3.04 14.33
N SER A 200 2.35 1.94 15.06
CA SER A 200 2.08 0.61 14.57
C SER A 200 0.90 -0.01 15.31
N SER A 201 0.06 -0.75 14.58
CA SER A 201 -1.07 -1.47 15.14
C SER A 201 -0.93 -2.95 14.84
N ASN A 202 -1.14 -3.77 15.86
CA ASN A 202 -0.83 -5.20 15.84
C ASN A 202 -2.07 -6.09 15.95
N GLU A 203 -1.94 -7.32 15.48
CA GLU A 203 -3.00 -8.34 15.58
C GLU A 203 -3.36 -8.70 17.03
N ASP A 204 -2.42 -8.56 17.97
CA ASP A 204 -2.65 -8.74 19.41
C ASP A 204 -3.41 -7.58 20.07
N SER A 205 -4.04 -6.70 19.28
CA SER A 205 -4.81 -5.54 19.73
C SER A 205 -3.98 -4.44 20.42
N THR A 206 -2.65 -4.46 20.28
CA THR A 206 -1.78 -3.40 20.77
C THR A 206 -1.51 -2.33 19.72
N VAL A 207 -1.17 -1.13 20.21
CA VAL A 207 -0.66 -0.03 19.40
C VAL A 207 0.62 0.47 20.06
N HIS A 208 1.71 0.52 19.30
CA HIS A 208 2.98 1.07 19.77
C HIS A 208 3.30 2.39 19.08
N ILE A 209 4.04 3.24 19.79
CA ILE A 209 4.44 4.56 19.34
C ILE A 209 5.96 4.64 19.42
N TRP A 210 6.58 4.96 18.29
CA TRP A 210 8.02 4.98 18.10
C TRP A 210 8.48 6.39 17.73
N GLN A 211 9.63 6.81 18.27
CA GLN A 211 10.28 8.05 17.86
C GLN A 211 11.39 7.72 16.84
N ILE A 212 11.23 8.22 15.63
CA ILE A 212 12.24 8.14 14.57
C ILE A 212 13.21 9.31 14.76
N LYS A 213 14.48 8.98 14.99
CA LYS A 213 15.58 9.94 15.15
C LYS A 213 16.49 9.94 13.93
#